data_AF-A0A840PTA1-F1
#
_entry.id   AF-A0A840PTA1-F1
#
_cell.length_a   1.000
_cell.length_b   1.000
_cell.length_c   1.000
_cell.angle_alpha   90.00
_cell.angle_beta   90.00
_cell.angle_gamma   90.00
#
_symmetry.space_group_name_H-M   'P 1'
#
loop_
_entity.id
_entity.type
_entity.pdbx_description
1 polymer ?
#
loop_
_entity_poly.entity_id
_entity_poly.type
_entity_poly.pdbx_seq_one_letter_code
_entity_poly.pdbx_strand_id
1 'polypeptide(L)' 'MKYIKLLLIIPFIGMIVCLPMVNRIEPYVFGLPFLLFWIVFWMILSSVIMAIIYRFDPDNKEGEAE' A
#
# COMPACT_ATOMS: atom_id res chain seq x y z
N MET A 1 10.00 -9.77 -15.25
CA MET A 1 8.89 -9.54 -14.30
C MET A 1 8.02 -8.37 -14.75
N LYS A 2 7.39 -8.43 -15.94
CA LYS A 2 6.73 -7.26 -16.57
C LYS A 2 5.49 -6.75 -15.81
N TYR A 3 4.99 -7.53 -14.85
CA TYR A 3 3.76 -7.25 -14.10
C TYR A 3 3.98 -6.73 -12.68
N ILE A 4 5.23 -6.58 -12.21
CA ILE A 4 5.48 -6.18 -10.82
C ILE A 4 5.03 -4.73 -10.54
N LYS A 5 5.02 -3.90 -11.58
CA LYS A 5 4.49 -2.53 -11.55
C LYS A 5 2.96 -2.50 -11.33
N LEU A 6 2.25 -3.61 -11.55
CA LEU A 6 0.82 -3.72 -11.23
C LEU A 6 0.56 -3.69 -9.71
N LEU A 7 1.55 -3.99 -8.86
CA LEU A 7 1.39 -3.86 -7.41
C LEU A 7 1.10 -2.40 -6.99
N LEU A 8 1.49 -1.41 -7.80
CA LEU A 8 1.19 0.00 -7.54
C LEU A 8 -0.31 0.31 -7.57
N ILE A 9 -1.13 -0.52 -8.23
CA ILE A 9 -2.58 -0.31 -8.33
C ILE A 9 -3.28 -0.77 -7.05
N ILE A 10 -2.69 -1.70 -6.31
CA ILE A 10 -3.25 -2.28 -5.07
C ILE A 10 -3.63 -1.19 -4.04
N PRO A 11 -2.76 -0.23 -3.68
CA PRO A 11 -3.12 0.82 -2.71
C PRO A 11 -4.26 1.71 -3.19
N PHE A 12 -4.37 1.99 -4.49
CA PHE A 12 -5.49 2.78 -5.01
C PHE A 12 -6.81 2.03 -4.92
N ILE A 13 -6.83 0.74 -5.29
CA ILE A 13 -8.03 -0.10 -5.16
C ILE A 13 -8.44 -0.21 -3.69
N GLY A 14 -7.48 -0.51 -2.81
CA GLY A 14 -7.73 -0.64 -1.38
C GLY A 14 -8.23 0.64 -0.71
N MET A 15 -7.72 1.79 -1.13
CA MET A 15 -8.18 3.09 -0.62
C MET A 15 -9.55 3.48 -1.17
N ILE A 16 -9.84 3.23 -2.46
CA ILE A 16 -11.08 3.70 -3.10
C ILE A 16 -12.25 2.74 -2.87
N VAL A 17 -12.03 1.43 -3.09
CA VAL A 17 -13.10 0.43 -3.06
C VAL A 17 -13.56 0.14 -1.64
N CYS A 18 -12.64 0.20 -0.67
CA CYS A 18 -12.98 -0.13 0.72
C CYS A 18 -13.53 1.06 1.51
N LEU A 19 -13.52 2.30 0.99
CA LEU A 19 -14.10 3.49 1.64
C LEU A 19 -15.49 3.25 2.25
N PRO A 20 -16.50 2.73 1.53
CA PRO A 20 -17.82 2.49 2.12
C PRO A 20 -17.82 1.40 3.19
N MET A 21 -16.87 0.45 3.16
CA MET A 21 -16.75 -0.59 4.20
C MET A 21 -16.02 -0.08 5.45
N VAL A 22 -15.06 0.83 5.28
CA VAL A 22 -14.18 1.33 6.35
C VAL A 22 -14.68 2.62 6.97
N ASN A 23 -15.65 3.30 6.33
CA ASN A 23 -16.31 4.50 6.85
C ASN A 23 -17.28 4.16 7.99
N ARG A 24 -16.74 3.58 9.07
CA ARG A 24 -17.44 3.26 10.31
C ARG A 24 -16.58 3.73 11.47
N ILE A 25 -17.22 4.29 12.50
CA ILE A 25 -16.55 4.77 13.70
C ILE A 25 -16.13 3.59 14.58
N GLU A 26 -16.96 2.55 14.63
CA GLU A 26 -16.68 1.27 15.29
C GLU A 26 -16.45 0.17 14.24
N PRO A 27 -15.51 -0.76 14.45
CA PRO A 27 -14.74 -1.00 15.67
C PRO A 27 -13.50 -0.11 15.83
N TYR A 28 -13.03 0.04 17.06
CA TYR A 28 -11.73 0.66 17.35
C TYR A 28 -10.61 -0.38 17.25
N VAL A 29 -9.53 -0.05 16.56
CA VAL A 29 -8.33 -0.90 16.42
C VAL A 29 -7.16 -0.16 17.05
N PHE A 30 -6.53 -0.75 18.06
CA PHE A 30 -5.48 -0.11 18.86
C PHE A 30 -5.88 1.25 19.47
N GLY A 31 -7.17 1.44 19.78
CA GLY A 31 -7.70 2.71 20.29
C GLY A 31 -7.96 3.77 19.21
N LEU A 32 -7.73 3.46 17.93
CA LEU A 32 -8.04 4.33 16.80
C LEU A 32 -9.37 3.92 16.14
N PRO A 33 -10.19 4.87 15.68
CA PRO A 33 -11.31 4.57 14.78
C PRO A 33 -10.82 3.77 13.57
N PHE A 34 -11.64 2.83 13.08
CA PHE A 34 -11.25 1.93 12.00
C PHE A 34 -10.71 2.65 10.76
N LEU A 35 -11.33 3.78 10.38
CA LEU A 35 -10.88 4.61 9.26
C LEU A 35 -9.44 5.12 9.44
N LEU A 36 -9.08 5.58 10.64
CA LEU A 36 -7.74 6.07 10.96
C LEU A 36 -6.72 4.92 10.90
N PHE A 37 -7.04 3.77 11.49
CA PHE A 37 -6.22 2.58 11.38
C PHE A 37 -6.01 2.17 9.92
N TRP A 38 -7.07 2.19 9.11
CA TRP A 38 -7.03 1.86 7.69
C TRP A 38 -6.08 2.75 6.90
N ILE A 39 -6.12 4.07 7.12
CA ILE A 39 -5.22 5.02 6.47
C ILE A 39 -3.76 4.73 6.84
N VAL A 40 -3.45 4.53 8.13
CA VAL A 40 -2.10 4.22 8.60
C VAL A 40 -1.61 2.89 8.03
N PHE A 41 -2.47 1.88 8.01
CA PHE A 41 -2.17 0.58 7.42
C PHE A 41 -1.79 0.72 5.94
N TRP A 42 -2.56 1.46 5.14
CA TRP A 42 -2.24 1.69 3.73
C TRP A 42 -0.99 2.54 3.51
N MET A 43 -0.69 3.47 4.42
CA MET A 43 0.57 4.23 4.40
C MET A 43 1.78 3.28 4.55
N ILE A 44 1.75 2.37 5.53
CA ILE A 44 2.82 1.40 5.73
C ILE A 44 2.88 0.41 4.55
N LEU A 45 1.72 -0.09 4.11
CA LEU A 45 1.64 -1.07 3.05
C LEU A 45 2.14 -0.51 1.71
N SER A 46 1.89 0.76 1.40
CA SER A 46 2.43 1.40 0.19
C SER A 46 3.97 1.46 0.21
N SER A 47 4.57 1.79 1.36
CA SER A 47 6.03 1.74 1.53
C SER A 47 6.59 0.33 1.31
N VAL A 48 5.93 -0.69 1.88
CA VAL A 48 6.32 -2.10 1.67
C VAL A 48 6.19 -2.51 0.19
N ILE A 49 5.12 -2.11 -0.49
CA ILE A 49 4.93 -2.37 -1.92
C ILE A 49 6.06 -1.74 -2.74
N MET A 50 6.45 -0.49 -2.44
CA MET A 50 7.57 0.17 -3.11
C MET A 50 8.89 -0.56 -2.85
N ALA A 51 9.14 -1.01 -1.61
CA ALA A 51 10.33 -1.79 -1.28
C ALA A 51 10.39 -3.13 -2.03
N ILE A 52 9.24 -3.81 -2.17
CA ILE A 52 9.13 -5.04 -2.98
C ILE A 52 9.41 -4.74 -4.45
N ILE A 53 8.80 -3.71 -5.01
CA ILE A 53 9.05 -3.31 -6.41
C ILE A 53 10.54 -2.99 -6.59
N TYR A 54 11.14 -2.18 -5.72
CA TYR A 54 12.56 -1.85 -5.77
C TYR A 54 13.46 -3.09 -5.78
N ARG A 55 13.16 -4.06 -4.91
CA ARG A 55 13.97 -5.28 -4.75
C ARG A 55 13.87 -6.25 -5.94
N PHE A 56 12.73 -6.28 -6.60
CA PHE A 56 12.39 -7.29 -7.61
C PHE A 56 12.21 -6.75 -9.03
N ASP A 57 12.16 -5.43 -9.21
CA ASP A 57 12.15 -4.79 -10.52
C ASP A 57 13.58 -4.83 -11.11
N PRO A 58 13.81 -5.66 -12.15
CA PRO A 58 15.13 -5.77 -12.76
C PRO A 58 15.58 -4.46 -13.43
N ASP A 59 14.65 -3.60 -13.83
CA ASP A 59 14.97 -2.30 -14.45
C ASP A 59 15.60 -1.33 -13.43
N ASN A 60 15.33 -1.54 -12.13
CA ASN A 60 15.82 -0.68 -11.06
C ASN A 60 17.23 -1.07 -10.58
N LYS A 61 17.82 -2.15 -11.13
CA LYS A 61 19.19 -2.58 -10.84
C LYS A 61 20.26 -1.79 -11.60
N GLU A 62 19.89 -1.02 -12.62
CA GLU A 62 20.85 -0.22 -13.40
C GLU A 62 21.19 1.14 -12.75
N GLY A 63 20.47 1.55 -11.70
CA GLY A 63 20.66 2.86 -11.04
C GLY A 63 21.58 2.89 -9.81
N GLU A 64 22.14 1.75 -9.37
CA GLU A 64 23.09 1.68 -8.24
C GLU A 64 24.56 1.49 -8.69
N ALA A 65 24.84 1.56 -10.00
CA ALA A 65 26.20 1.41 -10.56
C ALA A 65 26.84 2.73 -11.04
N GLU A 66 26.33 3.89 -10.61
CA GLU A 66 27.02 5.18 -10.70
C GLU A 66 27.29 5.78 -9.32
#